data_AF-A0A941ME70-F1
#
_entry.id   AF-A0A941ME70-F1
#
_cell.length_a   1.000
_cell.length_b   1.000
_cell.length_c   1.000
_cell.angle_alpha   90.00
_cell.angle_beta   90.00
_cell.angle_gamma   90.00
#
_symmetry.space_group_name_H-M   'P 1'
#
loop_
_entity.id
_entity.type
_entity.pdbx_description
1 polymer ?
#
loop_
_entity_poly.entity_id
_entity_poly.type
_entity_poly.pdbx_seq_one_letter_code
_entity_poly.pdbx_strand_id
1 'polypeptide(L)'
;MLLLACTPTPQPQATAQASPKPAPAATSPAPSTTAPAANEAAQADWALPGWITPRTTLAQLQARYGAGNVRKQTLPGPEGMMYDAFVLFDDDPTRRVELEVFEDNGVQSIVGIRIEGATSRWHDSNGLHPGMTLAELAAKNGKPIHFSGLYWDYGGTVQDWQGGKLAPSDNLVVYPTVILAPRSDLRDTDKIPSGEEVFRSNDPHWPNVGKDLVVDKVLLSWPDEDD
;
A
#
# COMPACT_ATOMS: atom_id res chain seq x y z
N MET A 1 27.68 62.31 47.45
CA MET A 1 28.18 63.23 46.40
C MET A 1 29.64 62.89 46.18
N LEU A 2 29.95 62.41 44.97
CA LEU A 2 31.26 62.17 44.33
C LEU A 2 32.42 61.58 45.16
N LEU A 3 32.68 60.28 44.91
CA LEU A 3 33.99 59.64 44.97
C LEU A 3 34.96 60.28 43.97
N LEU A 4 36.27 60.21 44.24
CA LEU A 4 37.32 59.81 43.28
C LEU A 4 38.69 59.81 43.97
N ALA A 5 39.32 58.64 44.01
CA ALA A 5 40.70 58.46 44.42
C ALA A 5 41.50 57.74 43.30
N CYS A 6 42.73 58.21 43.16
CA CYS A 6 43.93 57.57 42.61
C CYS A 6 44.03 57.28 41.09
N THR A 7 44.99 57.99 40.48
CA THR A 7 45.65 57.65 39.21
C THR A 7 47.07 57.14 39.47
N PRO A 8 47.60 56.25 38.61
CA PRO A 8 49.02 56.13 38.34
C PRO A 8 49.41 56.51 36.90
N THR A 9 50.67 56.94 36.79
CA THR A 9 51.43 57.52 35.64
C THR A 9 51.95 56.41 34.67
N PRO A 10 52.41 56.73 33.44
CA PRO A 10 52.33 55.85 32.26
C PRO A 10 53.63 55.13 31.87
N GLN A 11 53.52 54.10 31.02
CA GLN A 11 54.64 53.57 30.23
C GLN A 11 54.29 53.46 28.73
N PRO A 12 55.30 53.56 27.82
CA PRO A 12 55.14 54.00 26.44
C PRO A 12 54.71 52.93 25.44
N GLN A 13 54.14 53.46 24.36
CA GLN A 13 53.55 52.80 23.20
C GLN A 13 54.54 51.91 22.45
N ALA A 14 54.11 50.68 22.17
CA ALA A 14 54.58 49.91 21.03
C ALA A 14 53.62 50.14 19.84
N THR A 15 54.22 50.24 18.68
CA THR A 15 53.71 50.76 17.41
C THR A 15 52.45 50.09 16.87
N ALA A 16 51.60 50.92 16.27
CA ALA A 16 50.43 50.55 15.49
C ALA A 16 50.77 49.65 14.30
N GLN A 17 50.00 48.57 14.14
CA GLN A 17 49.72 47.96 12.85
C GLN A 17 48.20 47.89 12.68
N ALA A 18 47.73 48.43 11.56
CA ALA A 18 46.34 48.60 11.23
C ALA A 18 45.62 47.26 11.00
N SER A 19 44.45 47.11 11.61
CA SER A 19 43.53 45.98 11.44
C SER A 19 42.91 45.97 10.04
N PRO A 20 42.79 44.80 9.37
CA PRO A 20 41.79 44.61 8.34
C PRO A 20 40.40 44.41 8.98
N LYS A 21 39.42 45.08 8.38
CA LYS A 21 37.97 45.03 8.62
C LYS A 21 37.41 43.62 8.94
N PRO A 22 36.48 43.46 9.90
CA PRO A 22 35.82 42.17 10.15
C PRO A 22 34.91 41.81 8.97
N ALA A 23 35.14 40.65 8.37
CA ALA A 23 34.18 40.00 7.49
C ALA A 23 33.16 39.21 8.35
N PRO A 24 31.86 39.21 8.00
CA PRO A 24 30.82 38.56 8.78
C PRO A 24 31.03 37.04 8.86
N ALA A 25 30.69 36.50 10.03
CA ALA A 25 30.74 35.08 10.37
C ALA A 25 30.15 34.21 9.25
N ALA A 26 30.99 33.40 8.62
CA ALA A 26 30.52 32.30 7.79
C ALA A 26 29.98 31.22 8.73
N THR A 27 28.66 31.05 8.66
CA THR A 27 27.89 29.97 9.23
C THR A 27 28.56 28.63 8.94
N SER A 28 28.88 27.88 10.00
CA SER A 28 29.19 26.45 9.87
C SER A 28 27.96 25.76 9.26
N PRO A 29 28.12 24.93 8.21
CA PRO A 29 27.01 24.12 7.74
C PRO A 29 26.64 23.12 8.84
N ALA A 30 25.38 23.18 9.28
CA ALA A 30 24.79 22.14 10.11
C ALA A 30 24.95 20.79 9.40
N PRO A 31 25.27 19.70 10.12
CA PRO A 31 25.26 18.37 9.51
C PRO A 31 23.85 18.10 9.00
N SER A 32 23.70 17.98 7.69
CA SER A 32 22.52 17.41 7.10
C SER A 32 22.42 15.97 7.59
N THR A 33 21.56 15.74 8.56
CA THR A 33 21.08 14.39 8.88
C THR A 33 20.28 13.93 7.66
N THR A 34 20.96 13.36 6.68
CA THR A 34 20.32 12.46 5.72
C THR A 34 19.77 11.31 6.56
N ALA A 35 18.47 11.34 6.81
CA ALA A 35 17.76 10.20 7.37
C ALA A 35 18.10 8.98 6.49
N PRO A 36 18.73 7.94 7.05
CA PRO A 36 19.42 6.96 6.23
C PRO A 36 18.42 6.12 5.44
N ALA A 37 18.87 5.71 4.24
CA ALA A 37 18.33 4.65 3.39
C ALA A 37 18.33 3.25 4.06
N ALA A 38 18.04 3.19 5.36
CA ALA A 38 18.18 2.03 6.21
C ALA A 38 16.94 1.12 6.23
N ASN A 39 15.95 1.34 5.35
CA ASN A 39 14.73 0.52 5.34
C ASN A 39 14.28 0.02 3.96
N GLU A 40 15.02 0.33 2.90
CA GLU A 40 14.77 -0.25 1.57
C GLU A 40 15.16 -1.73 1.52
N ALA A 41 16.23 -2.11 2.22
CA ALA A 41 16.73 -3.48 2.28
C ALA A 41 15.85 -4.44 3.12
N ALA A 42 14.90 -3.93 3.91
CA ALA A 42 13.97 -4.75 4.69
C ALA A 42 12.69 -5.13 3.92
N GLN A 43 12.49 -4.63 2.69
CA GLN A 43 11.31 -4.87 1.84
C GLN A 43 11.56 -5.95 0.77
N ALA A 44 12.14 -7.07 1.18
CA ALA A 44 12.32 -8.23 0.30
C ALA A 44 11.07 -9.11 0.19
N ASP A 45 10.09 -8.92 1.09
CA ASP A 45 8.87 -9.70 1.13
C ASP A 45 7.65 -8.82 0.79
N TRP A 46 7.05 -9.10 -0.37
CA TRP A 46 5.85 -8.43 -0.88
C TRP A 46 4.57 -9.24 -0.62
N ALA A 47 4.67 -10.31 0.18
CA ALA A 47 3.52 -11.09 0.59
C ALA A 47 2.69 -10.37 1.67
N LEU A 48 1.38 -10.33 1.48
CA LEU A 48 0.40 -9.86 2.45
C LEU A 48 -0.51 -11.02 2.92
N PRO A 49 -1.04 -10.96 4.16
CA PRO A 49 -0.87 -9.87 5.12
C PRO A 49 0.50 -9.87 5.83
N GLY A 50 1.26 -10.96 5.71
CA GLY A 50 2.55 -11.11 6.38
C GLY A 50 2.41 -10.99 7.90
N TRP A 51 3.01 -9.94 8.48
CA TRP A 51 2.92 -9.63 9.91
C TRP A 51 1.72 -8.74 10.29
N ILE A 52 0.99 -8.23 9.29
CA ILE A 52 -0.17 -7.38 9.49
C ILE A 52 -1.33 -8.26 10.01
N THR A 53 -1.97 -7.76 11.05
CA THR A 53 -3.12 -8.36 11.73
C THR A 53 -4.15 -7.27 11.99
N PRO A 54 -5.40 -7.60 12.36
CA PRO A 54 -6.42 -6.59 12.68
C PRO A 54 -5.98 -5.60 13.76
N ARG A 55 -5.08 -5.99 14.67
CA ARG A 55 -4.55 -5.12 15.74
C ARG A 55 -3.32 -4.30 15.35
N THR A 56 -2.91 -4.33 14.08
CA THR A 56 -1.73 -3.59 13.62
C THR A 56 -2.03 -2.11 13.55
N THR A 57 -1.18 -1.31 14.19
CA THR A 57 -1.38 0.13 14.34
C THR A 57 -0.64 0.93 13.28
N LEU A 58 -1.10 2.16 13.02
CA LEU A 58 -0.40 3.12 12.16
C LEU A 58 1.07 3.30 12.59
N ALA A 59 1.35 3.39 13.89
CA ALA A 59 2.71 3.56 14.39
C ALA A 59 3.62 2.37 14.05
N GLN A 60 3.11 1.14 14.13
CA GLN A 60 3.87 -0.06 13.73
C GLN A 60 4.13 -0.08 12.22
N LEU A 61 3.14 0.29 11.40
CA LEU A 61 3.30 0.40 9.95
C LEU A 61 4.34 1.46 9.60
N GLN A 62 4.28 2.64 10.22
CA GLN A 62 5.25 3.72 10.05
C GLN A 62 6.65 3.33 10.50
N ALA A 63 6.78 2.59 11.60
CA ALA A 63 8.07 2.06 12.04
C ALA A 63 8.69 1.09 11.01
N ARG A 64 7.85 0.25 10.37
CA ARG A 64 8.34 -0.73 9.39
C ARG A 64 8.54 -0.18 7.98
N TYR A 65 7.67 0.70 7.50
CA TYR A 65 7.70 1.19 6.11
C TYR A 65 8.24 2.62 5.99
N GLY A 66 8.43 3.31 7.12
CA GLY A 66 8.86 4.70 7.20
C GLY A 66 7.67 5.65 7.37
N ALA A 67 7.77 6.60 8.30
CA ALA A 67 6.69 7.53 8.63
C ALA A 67 6.22 8.40 7.45
N GLY A 68 7.12 8.70 6.50
CA GLY A 68 6.77 9.42 5.26
C GLY A 68 6.03 8.57 4.23
N ASN A 69 6.04 7.24 4.37
CA ASN A 69 5.45 6.32 3.40
C ASN A 69 4.11 5.75 3.88
N VAL A 70 3.64 6.06 5.09
CA VAL A 70 2.38 5.52 5.62
C VAL A 70 1.53 6.64 6.21
N ARG A 71 0.30 6.78 5.71
CA ARG A 71 -0.65 7.82 6.12
C ARG A 71 -2.05 7.25 6.34
N LYS A 72 -2.78 7.76 7.32
CA LYS A 72 -4.23 7.55 7.43
C LYS A 72 -4.93 8.47 6.42
N GLN A 73 -5.88 7.93 5.66
CA GLN A 73 -6.69 8.65 4.68
C GLN A 73 -8.15 8.21 4.74
N THR A 74 -9.05 9.08 4.30
CA THR A 74 -10.44 8.74 4.03
C THR A 74 -10.62 8.67 2.51
N LEU A 75 -10.96 7.49 2.00
CA LEU A 75 -10.98 7.15 0.58
C LEU A 75 -12.41 6.88 0.08
N PRO A 76 -12.69 7.09 -1.22
CA PRO A 76 -13.99 6.77 -1.80
C PRO A 76 -14.18 5.26 -1.91
N GLY A 77 -15.31 4.77 -1.39
CA GLY A 77 -15.78 3.39 -1.44
C GLY A 77 -16.91 3.17 -2.46
N PRO A 78 -17.51 1.97 -2.47
CA PRO A 78 -18.67 1.67 -3.30
C PRO A 78 -19.88 2.56 -2.95
N GLU A 79 -20.79 2.72 -3.91
CA GLU A 79 -22.06 3.45 -3.73
C GLU A 79 -21.95 4.90 -3.22
N GLY A 80 -20.80 5.55 -3.41
CA GLY A 80 -20.55 6.91 -2.92
C GLY A 80 -20.24 6.99 -1.42
N MET A 81 -19.99 5.85 -0.78
CA MET A 81 -19.51 5.79 0.60
C MET A 81 -18.06 6.24 0.71
N MET A 82 -17.63 6.54 1.93
CA MET A 82 -16.23 6.80 2.26
C MET A 82 -15.78 5.80 3.32
N TYR A 83 -14.52 5.36 3.27
CA TYR A 83 -13.92 4.50 4.30
C TYR A 83 -12.55 5.03 4.71
N ASP A 84 -12.14 4.74 5.94
CA ASP A 84 -10.81 5.07 6.43
C ASP A 84 -9.82 3.96 6.08
N ALA A 85 -8.58 4.34 5.75
CA ALA A 85 -7.52 3.38 5.48
C ALA A 85 -6.16 3.88 5.95
N PHE A 86 -5.28 2.96 6.31
CA PHE A 86 -3.84 3.20 6.31
C PHE A 86 -3.29 2.90 4.91
N VAL A 87 -2.78 3.92 4.23
CA VAL A 87 -2.24 3.80 2.88
C VAL A 87 -0.72 3.76 2.95
N LEU A 88 -0.14 2.69 2.41
CA LEU A 88 1.30 2.50 2.29
C LEU A 88 1.75 2.95 0.89
N PHE A 89 2.88 3.65 0.82
CA PHE A 89 3.53 4.13 -0.40
C PHE A 89 2.58 4.79 -1.41
N ASP A 90 1.71 5.67 -0.93
CA ASP A 90 0.66 6.30 -1.77
C ASP A 90 1.22 7.11 -2.96
N ASP A 91 2.48 7.55 -2.89
CA ASP A 91 3.17 8.26 -3.98
C ASP A 91 3.87 7.31 -4.98
N ASP A 92 3.82 6.00 -4.78
CA ASP A 92 4.39 4.97 -5.67
C ASP A 92 3.35 3.89 -5.99
N PRO A 93 2.72 3.93 -7.18
CA PRO A 93 1.65 3.00 -7.54
C PRO A 93 2.09 1.54 -7.58
N THR A 94 3.38 1.25 -7.76
CA THR A 94 3.89 -0.14 -7.76
C THR A 94 4.01 -0.72 -6.35
N ARG A 95 4.00 0.14 -5.33
CA ARG A 95 4.10 -0.24 -3.91
C ARG A 95 2.88 0.18 -3.10
N ARG A 96 1.88 0.78 -3.74
CA ARG A 96 0.67 1.24 -3.06
C ARG A 96 -0.17 0.07 -2.58
N VAL A 97 -0.63 0.13 -1.34
CA VAL A 97 -1.63 -0.79 -0.78
C VAL A 97 -2.48 -0.04 0.24
N GLU A 98 -3.77 -0.35 0.26
CA GLU A 98 -4.73 0.22 1.20
C GLU A 98 -5.07 -0.82 2.26
N LEU A 99 -4.96 -0.44 3.53
CA LEU A 99 -5.40 -1.24 4.67
C LEU A 99 -6.65 -0.57 5.24
N GLU A 100 -7.82 -1.11 4.95
CA GLU A 100 -9.10 -0.57 5.42
C GLU A 100 -9.17 -0.66 6.95
N VAL A 101 -9.58 0.45 7.57
CA VAL A 101 -9.64 0.62 9.02
C VAL A 101 -11.08 0.88 9.43
N PHE A 102 -11.56 0.05 10.34
CA PHE A 102 -12.79 0.32 11.09
C PHE A 102 -12.44 0.89 12.46
N GLU A 103 -13.25 1.81 12.97
CA GLU A 103 -13.10 2.35 14.31
C GLU A 103 -14.39 2.12 15.10
N ASP A 104 -14.28 1.37 16.20
CA ASP A 104 -15.37 1.17 17.16
C ASP A 104 -14.92 1.62 18.55
N ASN A 105 -15.70 2.51 19.18
CA ASN A 105 -15.42 3.02 20.53
C ASN A 105 -13.99 3.55 20.73
N GLY A 106 -13.39 4.15 19.69
CA GLY A 106 -12.03 4.68 19.69
C GLY A 106 -10.92 3.62 19.52
N VAL A 107 -11.29 2.37 19.24
CA VAL A 107 -10.37 1.29 18.91
C VAL A 107 -10.37 1.08 17.40
N GLN A 108 -9.21 1.21 16.78
CA GLN A 108 -9.02 0.97 15.35
C GLN A 108 -8.62 -0.48 15.09
N SER A 109 -9.27 -1.11 14.10
CA SER A 109 -8.93 -2.42 13.58
C SER A 109 -8.75 -2.37 12.07
N ILE A 110 -7.76 -3.11 11.56
CA ILE A 110 -7.65 -3.35 10.11
C ILE A 110 -8.63 -4.47 9.76
N VAL A 111 -9.59 -4.16 8.90
CA VAL A 111 -10.65 -5.10 8.48
C VAL A 111 -10.44 -5.66 7.08
N GLY A 112 -9.63 -4.97 6.28
CA GLY A 112 -9.34 -5.39 4.90
C GLY A 112 -7.98 -4.90 4.41
N ILE A 113 -7.42 -5.62 3.44
CA ILE A 113 -6.27 -5.22 2.65
C ILE A 113 -6.68 -5.25 1.18
N ARG A 114 -6.51 -4.13 0.47
CA ARG A 114 -6.74 -4.05 -0.97
C ARG A 114 -5.42 -3.91 -1.72
N ILE A 115 -5.12 -4.95 -2.50
CA ILE A 115 -4.01 -4.96 -3.46
C ILE A 115 -4.60 -4.68 -4.86
N GLU A 116 -4.15 -3.61 -5.49
CA GLU A 116 -4.63 -3.16 -6.80
C GLU A 116 -3.49 -2.67 -7.70
N GLY A 117 -3.77 -2.53 -8.99
CA GLY A 117 -2.82 -2.03 -10.00
C GLY A 117 -1.96 -3.15 -10.58
N ALA A 118 -2.04 -3.36 -11.90
CA ALA A 118 -1.38 -4.47 -12.60
C ALA A 118 0.16 -4.50 -12.52
N THR A 119 0.78 -3.43 -11.99
CA THR A 119 2.24 -3.34 -11.74
C THR A 119 2.58 -3.38 -10.26
N SER A 120 1.61 -3.69 -9.41
CA SER A 120 1.82 -3.84 -7.97
C SER A 120 2.82 -4.95 -7.70
N ARG A 121 3.72 -4.68 -6.75
CA ARG A 121 4.68 -5.66 -6.26
C ARG A 121 4.05 -6.58 -5.22
N TRP A 122 2.97 -6.14 -4.57
CA TRP A 122 2.28 -6.87 -3.52
C TRP A 122 1.50 -8.06 -4.08
N HIS A 123 1.44 -9.13 -3.29
CA HIS A 123 0.68 -10.32 -3.60
C HIS A 123 0.19 -11.00 -2.30
N ASP A 124 -0.80 -11.89 -2.39
CA ASP A 124 -1.20 -12.72 -1.25
C ASP A 124 -0.15 -13.81 -0.93
N SER A 125 -0.38 -14.61 0.10
CA SER A 125 0.48 -15.73 0.48
C SER A 125 0.61 -16.83 -0.59
N ASN A 126 -0.37 -16.93 -1.50
CA ASN A 126 -0.30 -17.83 -2.65
C ASN A 126 0.43 -17.21 -3.84
N GLY A 127 0.77 -15.93 -3.80
CA GLY A 127 1.34 -15.18 -4.91
C GLY A 127 0.29 -14.68 -5.90
N LEU A 128 -0.96 -14.50 -5.49
CA LEU A 128 -2.03 -13.83 -6.24
C LEU A 128 -1.79 -12.32 -6.22
N HIS A 129 -1.78 -11.71 -7.40
CA HIS A 129 -1.54 -10.28 -7.60
C HIS A 129 -2.36 -9.75 -8.78
N PRO A 130 -2.68 -8.45 -8.79
CA PRO A 130 -3.27 -7.81 -9.95
C PRO A 130 -2.44 -7.97 -11.23
N GLY A 131 -3.10 -8.01 -12.38
CA GLY A 131 -2.50 -8.18 -13.69
C GLY A 131 -2.32 -9.63 -14.15
N MET A 132 -2.44 -10.63 -13.25
CA MET A 132 -2.51 -12.03 -13.67
C MET A 132 -3.73 -12.27 -14.56
N THR A 133 -3.53 -12.97 -15.67
CA THR A 133 -4.62 -13.39 -16.54
C THR A 133 -5.49 -14.46 -15.86
N LEU A 134 -6.78 -14.53 -16.23
CA LEU A 134 -7.67 -15.59 -15.76
C LEU A 134 -7.14 -16.99 -16.13
N ALA A 135 -6.43 -17.13 -17.25
CA ALA A 135 -5.76 -18.36 -17.64
C ALA A 135 -4.63 -18.75 -16.67
N GLU A 136 -3.77 -17.80 -16.27
CA GLU A 136 -2.73 -18.03 -15.26
C GLU A 136 -3.34 -18.37 -13.89
N LEU A 137 -4.40 -17.65 -13.50
CA LEU A 137 -5.14 -17.93 -12.27
C LEU A 137 -5.71 -19.35 -12.26
N ALA A 138 -6.38 -19.76 -13.33
CA ALA A 138 -6.93 -21.11 -13.47
C ALA A 138 -5.83 -22.18 -13.52
N ALA A 139 -4.70 -21.92 -14.17
CA ALA A 139 -3.55 -22.82 -14.18
C ALA A 139 -2.95 -23.00 -12.79
N LYS A 140 -2.82 -21.92 -12.02
CA LYS A 140 -2.36 -21.93 -10.63
C LYS A 140 -3.33 -22.68 -9.72
N ASN A 141 -4.63 -22.48 -9.91
CA ASN A 141 -5.68 -23.22 -9.23
C ASN A 141 -5.69 -24.72 -9.61
N GLY A 142 -5.31 -25.06 -10.85
CA GLY A 142 -5.35 -26.41 -11.39
C GLY A 142 -6.76 -26.93 -11.72
N LYS A 143 -7.77 -26.05 -11.62
CA LYS A 143 -9.19 -26.29 -11.93
C LYS A 143 -9.79 -25.04 -12.56
N PRO A 144 -10.89 -25.16 -13.33
CA PRO A 144 -11.64 -24.01 -13.80
C PRO A 144 -12.07 -23.09 -12.65
N ILE A 145 -12.25 -21.81 -12.96
CA ILE A 145 -12.72 -20.79 -12.02
C ILE A 145 -14.14 -20.40 -12.43
N HIS A 146 -15.04 -20.32 -11.45
CA HIS A 146 -16.34 -19.67 -11.62
C HIS A 146 -16.28 -18.25 -11.09
N PHE A 147 -16.85 -17.31 -11.83
CA PHE A 147 -16.85 -15.89 -11.49
C PHE A 147 -18.15 -15.23 -11.92
N SER A 148 -18.54 -14.15 -11.26
CA SER A 148 -19.68 -13.32 -11.68
C SER A 148 -19.35 -12.56 -12.97
N GLY A 149 -20.34 -12.33 -13.82
CA GLY A 149 -20.18 -11.46 -14.99
C GLY A 149 -19.77 -10.04 -14.59
N LEU A 150 -19.28 -9.26 -15.55
CA LEU A 150 -18.75 -7.92 -15.34
C LEU A 150 -19.85 -6.83 -15.38
N TYR A 151 -19.43 -5.59 -15.08
CA TYR A 151 -20.23 -4.35 -15.24
C TYR A 151 -21.43 -4.20 -14.30
N TRP A 152 -21.31 -4.72 -13.07
CA TRP A 152 -22.22 -4.46 -11.95
C TRP A 152 -21.42 -4.44 -10.64
N ASP A 153 -22.05 -4.11 -9.51
CA ASP A 153 -21.35 -3.74 -8.27
C ASP A 153 -20.48 -4.86 -7.67
N TYR A 154 -20.83 -6.12 -7.91
CA TYR A 154 -20.02 -7.29 -7.50
C TYR A 154 -19.43 -8.05 -8.68
N GLY A 155 -19.35 -7.40 -9.84
CA GLY A 155 -18.94 -8.03 -11.09
C GLY A 155 -17.49 -8.49 -11.09
N GLY A 156 -17.23 -9.62 -11.77
CA GLY A 156 -15.89 -10.20 -11.89
C GLY A 156 -15.39 -10.93 -10.64
N THR A 157 -16.15 -10.94 -9.55
CA THR A 157 -15.77 -11.65 -8.31
C THR A 157 -15.68 -13.15 -8.58
N VAL A 158 -14.56 -13.77 -8.19
CA VAL A 158 -14.42 -15.23 -8.19
C VAL A 158 -15.38 -15.83 -7.15
N GLN A 159 -16.28 -16.68 -7.61
CA GLN A 159 -17.36 -17.29 -6.81
C GLN A 159 -17.00 -18.69 -6.34
N ASP A 160 -16.26 -19.46 -7.15
CA ASP A 160 -15.91 -20.83 -6.82
C ASP A 160 -14.62 -21.27 -7.51
N TRP A 161 -13.72 -21.85 -6.72
CA TRP A 161 -12.42 -22.40 -7.12
C TRP A 161 -12.53 -23.85 -7.61
N GLN A 162 -13.73 -24.44 -7.60
CA GLN A 162 -14.05 -25.78 -8.10
C GLN A 162 -13.19 -26.88 -7.48
N GLY A 163 -12.95 -26.77 -6.17
CA GLY A 163 -12.08 -27.69 -5.41
C GLY A 163 -10.62 -27.67 -5.87
N GLY A 164 -10.17 -26.58 -6.50
CA GLY A 164 -8.79 -26.38 -6.90
C GLY A 164 -7.88 -26.00 -5.73
N LYS A 165 -6.59 -25.83 -6.05
CA LYS A 165 -5.52 -25.57 -5.06
C LYS A 165 -5.67 -24.24 -4.32
N LEU A 166 -6.41 -23.29 -4.90
CA LEU A 166 -6.64 -21.97 -4.32
C LEU A 166 -7.98 -21.89 -3.58
N ALA A 167 -8.74 -22.99 -3.51
CA ALA A 167 -9.96 -23.03 -2.70
C ALA A 167 -9.61 -22.75 -1.22
N PRO A 168 -10.33 -21.83 -0.55
CA PRO A 168 -10.18 -21.60 0.87
C PRO A 168 -10.30 -22.91 1.66
N SER A 169 -9.39 -23.14 2.60
CA SER A 169 -9.51 -24.26 3.55
C SER A 169 -10.38 -23.85 4.73
N ASP A 170 -11.04 -24.79 5.39
CA ASP A 170 -11.89 -24.54 6.56
C ASP A 170 -11.17 -23.87 7.76
N ASN A 171 -9.83 -23.85 7.77
CA ASN A 171 -9.01 -23.24 8.82
C ASN A 171 -8.37 -21.89 8.40
N LEU A 172 -8.90 -21.23 7.36
CA LEU A 172 -8.31 -20.01 6.85
C LEU A 172 -8.54 -18.84 7.82
N VAL A 173 -7.45 -18.23 8.28
CA VAL A 173 -7.51 -17.03 9.14
C VAL A 173 -7.71 -15.75 8.30
N VAL A 174 -7.44 -15.82 6.99
CA VAL A 174 -7.51 -14.68 6.07
C VAL A 174 -8.14 -15.14 4.76
N TYR A 175 -9.25 -14.53 4.36
CA TYR A 175 -10.01 -14.88 3.17
C TYR A 175 -9.59 -14.00 1.98
N PRO A 176 -9.03 -14.59 0.90
CA PRO A 176 -8.76 -13.85 -0.32
C PRO A 176 -10.01 -13.78 -1.20
N THR A 177 -10.42 -12.56 -1.54
CA THR A 177 -11.41 -12.29 -2.59
C THR A 177 -10.69 -11.77 -3.82
N VAL A 178 -10.89 -12.45 -4.95
CA VAL A 178 -10.30 -12.07 -6.25
C VAL A 178 -11.38 -11.45 -7.12
N ILE A 179 -11.11 -10.26 -7.65
CA ILE A 179 -12.01 -9.55 -8.56
C ILE A 179 -11.32 -9.43 -9.91
N LEU A 180 -12.02 -9.86 -10.97
CA LEU A 180 -11.57 -9.82 -12.35
C LEU A 180 -12.07 -8.55 -13.06
N ALA A 181 -11.28 -8.05 -14.00
CA ALA A 181 -11.69 -7.00 -14.93
C ALA A 181 -11.20 -7.32 -16.35
N PRO A 182 -11.75 -6.66 -17.38
CA PRO A 182 -11.15 -6.68 -18.71
C PRO A 182 -9.73 -6.13 -18.63
N ARG A 183 -8.80 -6.72 -19.37
CA ARG A 183 -7.48 -6.09 -19.58
C ARG A 183 -7.64 -4.71 -20.21
N SER A 184 -6.76 -3.78 -19.85
CA SER A 184 -6.91 -2.36 -20.20
C SER A 184 -6.83 -2.04 -21.70
N ASP A 185 -6.27 -2.94 -22.53
CA ASP A 185 -6.16 -2.79 -23.97
C ASP A 185 -7.29 -3.48 -24.76
N LEU A 186 -8.27 -4.07 -24.06
CA LEU A 186 -9.44 -4.68 -24.69
C LEU A 186 -10.33 -3.58 -25.30
N ARG A 187 -10.95 -3.86 -26.45
CA ARG A 187 -11.84 -2.90 -27.11
C ARG A 187 -13.26 -3.07 -26.59
N ASP A 188 -14.02 -1.99 -26.52
CA ASP A 188 -15.44 -2.02 -26.12
C ASP A 188 -16.32 -2.93 -27.01
N THR A 189 -15.87 -3.23 -28.23
CA THR A 189 -16.55 -4.15 -29.15
C THR A 189 -16.32 -5.63 -28.83
N ASP A 190 -15.34 -5.94 -27.98
CA ASP A 190 -15.02 -7.31 -27.62
C ASP A 190 -16.09 -7.84 -26.67
N LYS A 191 -16.69 -8.98 -27.03
CA LYS A 191 -17.69 -9.62 -26.19
C LYS A 191 -17.01 -10.26 -25.00
N ILE A 192 -17.43 -9.87 -23.80
CA ILE A 192 -16.98 -10.47 -22.54
C ILE A 192 -18.16 -10.81 -21.61
N PRO A 193 -17.99 -11.80 -20.71
CA PRO A 193 -18.98 -12.12 -19.68
C PRO A 193 -19.46 -10.89 -18.90
N SER A 194 -20.76 -10.62 -18.91
CA SER A 194 -21.36 -9.41 -18.35
C SER A 194 -22.67 -9.73 -17.64
N GLY A 195 -23.04 -8.95 -16.64
CA GLY A 195 -24.25 -9.12 -15.84
C GLY A 195 -24.08 -10.02 -14.61
N GLU A 196 -25.18 -10.32 -13.94
CA GLU A 196 -25.20 -11.00 -12.62
C GLU A 196 -25.04 -12.54 -12.71
N GLU A 197 -24.94 -13.09 -13.92
CA GLU A 197 -24.78 -14.52 -14.14
C GLU A 197 -23.38 -15.02 -13.73
N VAL A 198 -23.27 -16.33 -13.50
CA VAL A 198 -21.99 -17.00 -13.21
C VAL A 198 -21.42 -17.62 -14.48
N PHE A 199 -20.17 -17.30 -14.77
CA PHE A 199 -19.42 -17.77 -15.94
C PHE A 199 -18.27 -18.68 -15.53
N ARG A 200 -17.74 -19.44 -16.49
CA ARG A 200 -16.64 -20.39 -16.27
C ARG A 200 -15.43 -20.01 -17.11
N SER A 201 -14.24 -20.12 -16.52
CA SER A 201 -12.98 -19.81 -17.21
C SER A 201 -12.66 -20.74 -18.39
N ASN A 202 -13.38 -21.86 -18.53
CA ASN A 202 -13.22 -22.84 -19.61
C ASN A 202 -14.49 -22.97 -20.49
N ASP A 203 -15.40 -21.99 -20.44
CA ASP A 203 -16.59 -22.01 -21.28
C ASP A 203 -16.22 -21.79 -22.77
N PRO A 204 -16.54 -22.74 -23.67
CA PRO A 204 -16.22 -22.61 -25.10
C PRO A 204 -16.94 -21.45 -25.80
N HIS A 205 -18.01 -20.89 -25.23
CA HIS A 205 -18.65 -19.68 -25.76
C HIS A 205 -17.76 -18.44 -25.61
N TRP A 206 -16.79 -18.48 -24.68
CA TRP A 206 -15.87 -17.38 -24.39
C TRP A 206 -14.41 -17.83 -24.58
N PRO A 207 -14.00 -18.21 -25.81
CA PRO A 207 -12.71 -18.87 -26.05
C PRO A 207 -11.49 -17.99 -25.71
N ASN A 208 -11.69 -16.69 -25.57
CA ASN A 208 -10.65 -15.72 -25.25
C ASN A 208 -10.69 -15.24 -23.77
N VAL A 209 -11.67 -15.66 -22.97
CA VAL A 209 -11.87 -15.12 -21.61
C VAL A 209 -10.65 -15.26 -20.71
N GLY A 210 -9.90 -16.35 -20.88
CA GLY A 210 -8.67 -16.60 -20.13
C GLY A 210 -7.58 -15.54 -20.33
N LYS A 211 -7.51 -14.92 -21.52
CA LYS A 211 -6.55 -13.85 -21.83
C LYS A 211 -7.15 -12.45 -21.72
N ASP A 212 -8.47 -12.32 -21.91
CA ASP A 212 -9.15 -11.03 -21.95
C ASP A 212 -9.46 -10.52 -20.55
N LEU A 213 -9.62 -11.42 -19.58
CA LEU A 213 -9.80 -11.05 -18.17
C LEU A 213 -8.51 -11.19 -17.38
N VAL A 214 -8.28 -10.24 -16.50
CA VAL A 214 -7.16 -10.20 -15.56
C VAL A 214 -7.68 -9.98 -14.15
N VAL A 215 -6.89 -10.36 -13.15
CA VAL A 215 -7.11 -9.97 -11.75
C VAL A 215 -6.95 -8.45 -11.67
N ASP A 216 -8.01 -7.76 -11.28
CA ASP A 216 -8.02 -6.32 -11.00
C ASP A 216 -7.58 -6.04 -9.56
N LYS A 217 -8.17 -6.81 -8.64
CA LYS A 217 -7.94 -6.66 -7.20
C LYS A 217 -7.78 -8.03 -6.53
N VAL A 218 -6.92 -8.03 -5.52
CA VAL A 218 -6.91 -9.07 -4.49
C VAL A 218 -7.24 -8.39 -3.17
N LEU A 219 -8.34 -8.79 -2.56
CA LEU A 219 -8.78 -8.31 -1.26
C LEU A 219 -8.50 -9.39 -0.22
N LEU A 220 -7.93 -9.02 0.92
CA LEU A 220 -7.73 -9.93 2.04
C LEU A 220 -8.54 -9.42 3.22
N SER A 221 -9.40 -10.27 3.79
CA SER A 221 -10.17 -9.95 5.00
C SER A 221 -9.97 -11.03 6.05
N TRP A 222 -10.28 -10.70 7.32
CA TRP A 222 -10.36 -11.67 8.40
C TRP A 222 -11.82 -12.07 8.60
N PRO A 223 -12.12 -13.30 9.06
CA PRO A 223 -13.47 -13.62 9.51
C PRO A 223 -13.84 -12.68 10.66
N ASP A 224 -15.09 -12.29 10.71
CA ASP A 224 -15.63 -11.63 11.90
C ASP A 224 -15.50 -12.60 13.09
N GLU A 225 -15.21 -12.08 14.30
CA GLU A 225 -14.98 -12.93 15.49
C GLU A 225 -16.25 -13.73 15.93
N ASP A 226 -17.37 -13.56 15.22
CA ASP A 226 -18.68 -14.15 15.51
C ASP A 226 -19.11 -15.31 14.57
N ASP A 227 -18.26 -15.73 13.61
CA ASP A 227 -18.54 -16.86 12.69
C ASP A 227 -17.92 -18.22 13.12
#